data_AF-A0A4R1AYM1-F1
#
_entry.id   AF-A0A4R1AYM1-F1
#
_cell.length_a   1.000
_cell.length_b   1.000
_cell.length_c   1.000
_cell.angle_alpha   90.00
_cell.angle_beta   90.00
_cell.angle_gamma   90.00
#
_symmetry.space_group_name_H-M   'P 1'
#
loop_
_entity.id
_entity.type
_entity.pdbx_description
1 polymer ?
#
loop_
_entity_poly.entity_id
_entity_poly.type
_entity_poly.pdbx_seq_one_letter_code
_entity_poly.pdbx_strand_id
1 'polypeptide(L)' 'MIYSVDFSIKINDRFSTIHTAFVYALSVSECRKSVKEIKNKLAASQKHDIHIFIEETLAC' A
#
# COMPACT_ATOMS: atom_id res chain seq x y z
N MET A 1 8.82 -9.69 -9.40
CA MET A 1 7.64 -10.22 -8.68
C MET A 1 6.56 -9.15 -8.71
N ILE A 2 5.29 -9.55 -8.69
CA ILE A 2 4.18 -8.60 -8.54
C ILE A 2 3.82 -8.58 -7.05
N TYR A 3 3.75 -7.39 -6.48
CA TYR A 3 3.27 -7.19 -5.12
C TYR A 3 1.89 -6.54 -5.17
N SER A 4 0.93 -7.11 -4.45
CA SER A 4 -0.31 -6.43 -4.12
C SER A 4 -0.07 -5.54 -2.89
N VAL A 5 -0.50 -4.29 -2.97
CA VAL A 5 -0.26 -3.30 -1.93
C VAL A 5 -1.56 -2.62 -1.57
N ASP A 6 -2.04 -2.89 -0.35
CA ASP A 6 -3.23 -2.27 0.20
C ASP A 6 -2.87 -1.07 1.08
N PHE A 7 -3.37 0.09 0.70
CA PHE A 7 -3.38 1.30 1.50
C PHE A 7 -4.67 1.34 2.28
N SER A 8 -4.56 1.31 3.60
CA SER A 8 -5.70 1.25 4.50
C SER A 8 -5.68 2.38 5.51
N ILE A 9 -6.85 2.81 5.94
CA ILE A 9 -7.02 3.72 7.07
C ILE A 9 -7.62 2.97 8.25
N LYS A 10 -7.27 3.37 9.47
CA LYS A 10 -7.82 2.80 10.69
C LYS A 10 -9.02 3.63 11.15
N ILE A 11 -10.20 3.03 11.17
CA ILE A 11 -11.44 3.63 11.68
C ILE A 11 -12.04 2.69 12.72
N ASN A 12 -12.24 3.17 13.95
CA ASN A 12 -12.84 2.38 15.05
C ASN A 12 -12.19 0.99 15.23
N ASP A 13 -10.85 0.98 15.30
CA ASP A 13 -10.04 -0.24 15.42
C ASP A 13 -10.11 -1.26 14.28
N ARG A 14 -10.71 -0.89 13.15
CA ARG A 14 -10.72 -1.69 11.93
C ARG A 14 -9.93 -1.02 10.83
N PHE A 15 -9.17 -1.80 10.08
CA PHE A 15 -8.52 -1.35 8.86
C PHE A 15 -9.52 -1.43 7.71
N SER A 16 -9.67 -0.33 6.99
CA SER A 16 -10.44 -0.27 5.74
C SER A 16 -9.50 0.09 4.61
N THR A 17 -9.38 -0.79 3.62
CA THR A 17 -8.61 -0.52 2.40
C THR A 17 -9.29 0.59 1.62
N ILE A 18 -8.53 1.63 1.29
CA ILE A 18 -8.98 2.78 0.50
C ILE A 18 -8.41 2.75 -0.91
N HIS A 19 -7.31 2.03 -1.11
CA HIS A 19 -6.65 1.91 -2.40
C HIS A 19 -5.81 0.63 -2.44
N THR A 20 -5.86 -0.08 -3.54
CA THR A 20 -5.00 -1.24 -3.83
C THR A 20 -4.18 -0.92 -5.06
N ALA A 21 -2.88 -1.18 -5.00
CA ALA A 21 -1.96 -1.01 -6.11
C ALA A 21 -1.18 -2.30 -6.36
N PHE A 22 -0.94 -2.60 -7.63
CA PHE A 22 -0.04 -3.69 -8.03
C PHE A 22 1.30 -3.09 -8.43
N VAL A 23 2.36 -3.51 -7.74
CA VAL A 23 3.71 -2.97 -7.93
C VAL A 23 4.63 -4.07 -8.40
N TYR A 24 5.23 -3.88 -9.57
CA TYR A 24 6.31 -4.74 -10.03
C TYR A 24 7.62 -4.32 -9.35
N ALA A 25 8.25 -5.24 -8.62
CA ALA A 25 9.54 -5.01 -7.97
C ALA A 25 10.35 -6.31 -7.85
N LEU A 26 11.66 -6.19 -7.64
CA LEU A 26 12.57 -7.31 -7.42
C LEU A 26 12.62 -7.75 -5.95
N SER A 27 12.19 -6.88 -5.03
CA SER A 27 12.11 -7.18 -3.59
C SER A 27 11.04 -6.36 -2.88
N VAL A 28 10.64 -6.80 -1.69
CA VAL A 28 9.75 -6.04 -0.79
C VAL A 28 10.34 -4.69 -0.42
N SER A 29 11.66 -4.59 -0.23
CA SER A 29 12.35 -3.33 0.09
C SER A 29 12.25 -2.32 -1.04
N GLU A 30 12.35 -2.78 -2.29
CA GLU A 30 12.17 -1.93 -3.47
C GLU A 30 10.71 -1.52 -3.63
N CYS A 31 9.77 -2.47 -3.51
CA CYS A 31 8.33 -2.19 -3.48
C CYS A 31 7.99 -1.10 -2.45
N ARG A 32 8.54 -1.22 -1.23
CA ARG A 32 8.34 -0.26 -0.14
C ARG A 32 8.78 1.17 -0.48
N LYS A 33 9.84 1.34 -1.28
CA LYS A 33 10.27 2.66 -1.74
C LYS A 33 9.25 3.26 -2.70
N SER A 34 8.80 2.49 -3.68
CA SER A 34 7.82 2.93 -4.68
C SER A 34 6.47 3.31 -4.05
N VAL A 35 5.99 2.51 -3.09
CA VAL A 35 4.69 2.75 -2.42
C VAL A 35 4.73 3.91 -1.42
N LYS A 36 5.93 4.31 -0.95
CA LYS A 36 6.08 5.46 -0.06
C LYS A 36 5.68 6.77 -0.75
N GLU A 37 6.00 6.90 -2.04
CA GLU A 37 5.57 8.06 -2.84
C GLU A 37 4.05 8.11 -3.00
N ILE A 38 3.42 6.95 -3.21
CA ILE A 38 1.97 6.81 -3.33
C ILE A 38 1.30 7.16 -2.00
N LYS A 39 1.84 6.67 -0.87
CA LYS A 39 1.36 7.03 0.47
C LYS A 39 1.43 8.53 0.72
N ASN A 40 2.52 9.20 0.33
CA ASN A 40 2.64 10.65 0.54
C ASN A 40 1.59 11.44 -0.26
N LYS A 41 1.31 11.02 -1.50
CA LYS A 41 0.25 11.62 -2.32
C LYS A 41 -1.14 11.41 -1.70
N LEU A 42 -1.44 10.19 -1.24
CA LEU A 42 -2.70 9.87 -0.58
C LEU A 42 -2.86 10.61 0.76
N ALA A 43 -1.79 10.69 1.55
CA ALA A 43 -1.78 11.38 2.84
C ALA A 43 -2.00 12.89 2.70
N ALA A 44 -1.52 13.50 1.61
CA ALA A 44 -1.82 14.91 1.32
C ALA A 44 -3.32 15.16 1.08
N SER A 45 -4.07 14.15 0.65
CA SER A 45 -5.51 14.24 0.40
C SER A 45 -6.40 13.72 1.54
N GLN A 46 -5.84 12.99 2.53
CA GLN A 46 -6.60 12.35 3.60
C GLN A 46 -6.12 12.78 4.99
N LYS A 47 -7.08 13.01 5.90
CA LYS A 47 -6.81 13.37 7.31
C LYS A 47 -6.51 12.17 8.22
N HIS A 48 -6.37 10.97 7.66
CA HIS A 48 -6.18 9.73 8.41
C HIS A 48 -4.80 9.13 8.15
N ASP A 49 -4.25 8.48 9.17
CA ASP A 49 -3.02 7.72 9.03
C ASP A 49 -3.20 6.54 8.06
N ILE A 50 -2.35 6.51 7.03
CA ILE A 50 -2.37 5.46 6.02
C ILE A 50 -1.40 4.36 6.41
N HIS A 51 -1.95 3.15 6.57
CA HIS A 51 -1.24 1.90 6.77
C HIS A 51 -1.04 1.20 5.43
N ILE A 52 0.10 0.52 5.27
CA ILE A 52 0.46 -0.17 4.02
C ILE A 52 0.63 -1.65 4.36
N PHE A 53 -0.10 -2.50 3.65
CA PHE A 53 0.06 -3.95 3.67
C PHE A 53 0.62 -4.38 2.30
N ILE A 54 1.67 -5.20 2.31
CA ILE A 54 2.35 -5.67 1.09
C ILE A 54 2.29 -7.19 1.08
N GLU A 55 1.74 -7.74 0.01
CA GLU A 55 1.64 -9.17 -0.23
C GLU A 55 2.28 -9.52 -1.57
N GLU A 56 3.06 -10.60 -1.61
CA GLU A 56 3.58 -11.12 -2.88
C GLU A 56 2.46 -11.87 -3.62
N THR A 57 2.14 -11.41 -4.82
CA THR A 57 1.17 -12.06 -5.70
C THR A 57 1.90 -12.96 -6.68
N LEU A 58 1.53 -14.24 -6.69
CA LEU A 58 1.84 -15.16 -7.78
C LEU A 58 0.84 -14.91 -8.91
N ALA A 59 1.34 -14.53 -10.08
CA ALA A 59 0.54 -14.60 -11.30
C ALA A 59 0.23 -16.09 -11.53
N CYS A 60 -1.04 -16.47 -11.36
CA CYS A 60 -1.55 -17.79 -11.72
C CYS A 60 -1.52 -17.98 -13.24
#